data_AF-A0A9D8WS03-F1
#
_entry.id   AF-A0A9D8WS03-F1
#
_cell.length_a   1.000
_cell.length_b   1.000
_cell.length_c   1.000
_cell.angle_alpha   90.00
_cell.angle_beta   90.00
_cell.angle_gamma   90.00
#
_symmetry.space_group_name_H-M   'P 1'
#
loop_
_entity.id
_entity.type
_entity.pdbx_description
1 polymer ?
#
loop_
_entity_poly.entity_id
_entity_poly.type
_entity_poly.pdbx_seq_one_letter_code
_entity_poly.pdbx_strand_id
1 'polypeptide(L)'
;MKFRCKLLVLLSFVLLGSGLMTVSAKPKKQTKSKTTTKQTQQSKTTAATTTKPAENQLPSYEPLFSISQIFGTNALGETLTAQQVFELALLYSECPLDSSEAATALKNFESIKKEVSGNDYQKMSQEDRGRAVLKLLYRDYLKKYNKDQSRLNTAFLTGEYNCVSSALMYMAAAKAAGLTVRGQKTPEHAFCTVYIEGSGKNSTKKIDVETTNPYGFNPGSKETIENEDKIKRYYVVPKSNYANRIEVSDKVFTTLIGGNLCAEYITRNDYIKAIPLGAARMSLVQSEKSNAVDLVRKEFEILATNYVSLNTPASIKNAATPGNGVSGSAQKMAVTVDWFVGFIKKWGLTTNLQSSMDIALHNLLVLCYQEINYELASDEYNKCSSYVSKNQKEKSRELVAEIYIIDVTNGLDYQHQIPLLAKILTENDDEGIFSSAQVQQKAANYLERAWAEDLNGYIRRKEYEAGYERAALAAKQLPNSSMIQNAKTSFYSSAIATVHNNFATAANKGDSKTAIKILEDGLVKYPEDPTLKKDLQSYKKSKGIK
;
A
#
# COMPACT_ATOMS: atom_id res chain seq x y z
N MET A 1 18.23 -25.65 30.15
CA MET A 1 18.46 -25.71 28.68
C MET A 1 17.10 -25.64 28.00
N LYS A 2 16.94 -24.71 27.04
CA LYS A 2 15.73 -24.39 26.23
C LYS A 2 14.65 -23.49 26.89
N PHE A 3 14.89 -22.18 26.81
CA PHE A 3 13.85 -21.15 26.76
C PHE A 3 13.17 -21.15 25.38
N ARG A 4 11.84 -21.07 25.33
CA ARG A 4 11.08 -20.69 24.13
C ARG A 4 10.22 -19.46 24.46
N CYS A 5 10.65 -18.30 23.97
CA CYS A 5 9.87 -17.08 23.95
C CYS A 5 8.71 -17.22 22.96
N LYS A 6 7.49 -16.88 23.39
CA LYS A 6 6.38 -16.52 22.51
C LYS A 6 6.22 -15.00 22.60
N LEU A 7 6.54 -14.31 21.51
CA LEU A 7 6.26 -12.89 21.31
C LEU A 7 4.91 -12.79 20.58
N LEU A 8 3.89 -12.27 21.26
CA LEU A 8 2.59 -11.97 20.68
C LEU A 8 2.64 -10.54 20.11
N VAL A 9 2.50 -10.40 18.79
CA VAL A 9 2.31 -9.12 18.11
C VAL A 9 0.81 -8.89 17.99
N LEU A 10 0.28 -7.89 18.70
CA LEU A 10 -1.07 -7.36 18.46
C LEU A 10 -1.00 -6.44 17.24
N LEU A 11 -1.69 -6.83 16.16
CA LEU A 11 -1.99 -5.99 15.00
C LEU A 11 -3.52 -6.08 14.81
N SER A 12 -4.22 -5.03 15.23
CA SER A 12 -5.67 -4.94 15.13
C SER A 12 -6.08 -4.65 13.68
N PHE A 13 -6.74 -5.63 13.07
CA PHE A 13 -7.49 -5.51 11.82
C PHE A 13 -8.68 -4.56 12.00
N VAL A 14 -8.83 -3.57 11.11
CA VAL A 14 -10.13 -2.93 10.83
C VAL A 14 -10.63 -3.48 9.50
N LEU A 15 -11.43 -4.54 9.58
CA LEU A 15 -12.34 -4.98 8.53
C LEU A 15 -13.71 -4.38 8.86
N LEU A 16 -14.21 -3.47 8.03
CA LEU A 16 -15.62 -3.08 8.04
C LEU A 16 -16.26 -3.52 6.72
N GLY A 17 -16.99 -4.62 6.80
CA GLY A 17 -17.98 -5.01 5.81
C GLY A 17 -19.22 -4.14 5.97
N SER A 18 -19.63 -3.47 4.90
CA SER A 18 -20.91 -2.78 4.82
C SER A 18 -21.95 -3.70 4.18
N GLY A 19 -22.71 -4.39 5.04
CA GLY A 19 -24.01 -4.97 4.66
C GLY A 19 -25.03 -3.85 4.52
N LEU A 20 -25.54 -3.67 3.30
CA LEU A 20 -26.73 -2.84 3.05
C LEU A 20 -27.93 -3.47 3.75
N MET A 21 -28.51 -2.78 4.72
CA MET A 21 -29.94 -2.90 5.04
C MET A 21 -30.67 -1.66 4.52
N THR A 22 -31.48 -1.88 3.50
CA THR A 22 -32.47 -0.94 2.99
C THR A 22 -33.59 -0.76 4.01
N VAL A 23 -33.74 0.44 4.57
CA VAL A 23 -34.97 0.85 5.25
C VAL A 23 -35.62 1.97 4.44
N SER A 24 -36.78 1.63 3.88
CA SER A 24 -37.71 2.50 3.17
C SER A 24 -38.30 3.55 4.11
N ALA A 25 -38.17 4.82 3.76
CA ALA A 25 -38.89 5.93 4.41
C ALA A 25 -39.65 6.74 3.36
N LYS A 26 -40.98 6.75 3.49
CA LYS A 26 -41.94 7.54 2.69
C LYS A 26 -41.73 9.05 2.87
N PRO A 27 -42.05 9.88 1.86
CA PRO A 27 -41.86 11.33 1.92
C PRO A 27 -42.98 11.99 2.73
N LYS A 28 -42.61 12.91 3.64
CA LYS A 28 -43.55 13.84 4.27
C LYS A 28 -43.47 15.23 3.62
N LYS A 29 -44.66 15.81 3.52
CA LYS A 29 -45.07 16.99 2.76
C LYS A 29 -44.26 18.26 3.07
N GLN A 30 -44.00 19.02 2.00
CA GLN A 30 -43.61 20.42 2.04
C GLN A 30 -44.74 21.27 2.65
N THR A 31 -44.37 22.16 3.58
CA THR A 31 -45.17 23.34 3.94
C THR A 31 -44.30 24.58 3.81
N LYS A 32 -44.80 25.53 3.00
CA LYS A 32 -44.27 26.87 2.81
C LYS A 32 -44.47 27.70 4.08
N SER A 33 -43.48 28.49 4.49
CA SER A 33 -43.72 29.69 5.29
C SER A 33 -42.56 30.70 5.22
N LYS A 34 -42.86 31.81 4.55
CA LYS A 34 -42.60 33.23 4.87
C LYS A 34 -41.27 33.65 5.52
N THR A 35 -40.51 34.38 4.70
CA THR A 35 -39.85 35.68 4.90
C THR A 35 -39.88 36.28 6.32
N THR A 36 -38.71 36.51 6.91
CA THR A 36 -38.46 37.68 7.76
C THR A 36 -37.00 38.10 7.67
N THR A 37 -36.80 39.33 7.24
CA THR A 37 -35.54 40.04 7.09
C THR A 37 -34.96 40.39 8.46
N LYS A 38 -33.71 40.00 8.75
CA LYS A 38 -32.90 40.64 9.79
C LYS A 38 -31.46 40.81 9.27
N GLN A 39 -31.07 42.08 9.18
CA GLN A 39 -29.69 42.54 9.03
C GLN A 39 -28.87 42.11 10.24
N THR A 40 -27.71 41.48 10.00
CA THR A 40 -26.63 41.42 10.98
C THR A 40 -25.29 41.50 10.25
N GLN A 41 -24.38 42.21 10.90
CA GLN A 41 -23.13 42.79 10.42
C GLN A 41 -22.15 41.81 9.76
N GLN A 42 -21.47 42.34 8.75
CA GLN A 42 -20.28 41.77 8.13
C GLN A 42 -19.17 41.59 9.18
N SER A 43 -18.82 40.34 9.49
CA SER A 43 -17.46 39.98 9.91
C SER A 43 -16.74 39.41 8.69
N LYS A 44 -15.65 40.08 8.28
CA LYS A 44 -14.73 39.57 7.26
C LYS A 44 -13.92 38.42 7.86
N THR A 45 -14.42 37.20 7.73
CA THR A 45 -13.61 35.98 7.80
C THR A 45 -13.02 35.75 6.40
N THR A 46 -11.72 35.99 6.26
CA THR A 46 -10.93 35.47 5.13
C THR A 46 -10.93 33.96 5.20
N ALA A 47 -11.90 33.34 4.51
CA ALA A 47 -11.89 31.91 4.26
C ALA A 47 -10.66 31.59 3.41
N ALA A 48 -9.72 30.83 3.98
CA ALA A 48 -8.66 30.22 3.22
C ALA A 48 -9.29 29.27 2.20
N THR A 49 -9.22 29.65 0.92
CA THR A 49 -9.64 28.82 -0.20
C THR A 49 -8.74 27.59 -0.23
N THR A 50 -9.18 26.50 0.39
CA THR A 50 -8.58 25.18 0.20
C THR A 50 -8.90 24.71 -1.21
N THR A 51 -8.09 25.14 -2.17
CA THR A 51 -8.05 24.56 -3.50
C THR A 51 -7.80 23.07 -3.34
N LYS A 52 -8.81 22.25 -3.70
CA LYS A 52 -8.66 20.80 -3.82
C LYS A 52 -7.40 20.55 -4.67
N PRO A 53 -6.39 19.81 -4.19
CA PRO A 53 -5.18 19.56 -4.96
C PRO A 53 -5.57 19.00 -6.33
N ALA A 54 -4.85 19.46 -7.37
CA ALA A 54 -5.09 19.00 -8.73
C ALA A 54 -5.03 17.47 -8.76
N GLU A 55 -5.98 16.86 -9.47
CA GLU A 55 -6.33 15.43 -9.38
C GLU A 55 -5.22 14.44 -9.78
N ASN A 56 -4.02 14.93 -10.11
CA ASN A 56 -2.86 14.16 -10.59
C ASN A 56 -1.52 14.53 -9.93
N GLN A 57 -1.48 15.34 -8.87
CA GLN A 57 -0.19 15.67 -8.25
C GLN A 57 0.29 14.50 -7.38
N LEU A 58 1.51 14.01 -7.64
CA LEU A 58 2.17 13.03 -6.78
C LEU A 58 2.70 13.72 -5.51
N PRO A 59 2.61 13.10 -4.33
CA PRO A 59 3.21 13.64 -3.12
C PRO A 59 4.73 13.67 -3.26
N SER A 60 5.39 14.72 -2.76
CA SER A 60 6.84 14.69 -2.66
C SER A 60 7.25 13.68 -1.58
N TYR A 61 8.29 12.88 -1.84
CA TYR A 61 8.97 12.08 -0.81
C TYR A 61 10.26 12.73 -0.32
N GLU A 62 10.52 13.98 -0.74
CA GLU A 62 11.54 14.82 -0.14
C GLU A 62 11.03 15.48 1.14
N PRO A 63 11.89 15.76 2.13
CA PRO A 63 11.53 16.47 3.34
C PRO A 63 10.81 17.79 3.05
N LEU A 64 9.72 18.06 3.79
CA LEU A 64 8.98 19.33 3.70
C LEU A 64 9.88 20.55 3.94
N PHE A 65 10.90 20.40 4.77
CA PHE A 65 11.93 21.39 5.04
C PHE A 65 13.26 20.69 5.30
N SER A 66 14.36 21.40 5.01
CA SER A 66 15.71 20.88 5.25
C SER A 66 16.26 21.41 6.57
N ILE A 67 16.45 20.50 7.53
CA ILE A 67 17.06 20.81 8.84
C ILE A 67 18.47 21.39 8.68
N SER A 68 19.27 20.86 7.75
CA SER A 68 20.63 21.34 7.53
C SER A 68 20.68 22.73 6.89
N GLN A 69 19.66 23.11 6.11
CA GLN A 69 19.57 24.48 5.58
C GLN A 69 19.13 25.48 6.66
N ILE A 70 18.22 25.07 7.55
CA ILE A 70 17.68 25.95 8.60
C ILE A 70 18.68 26.15 9.73
N PHE A 71 19.28 25.06 10.23
CA PHE A 71 20.17 25.11 11.39
C PHE A 71 21.66 25.07 11.02
N GLY A 72 22.01 24.66 9.80
CA GLY A 72 23.38 24.37 9.38
C GLY A 72 23.73 22.88 9.51
N THR A 73 24.68 22.42 8.69
CA THR A 73 25.26 21.08 8.81
C THR A 73 25.93 20.88 10.17
N ASN A 74 25.61 19.77 10.86
CA ASN A 74 26.11 19.41 12.19
C ASN A 74 25.69 20.34 13.35
N ALA A 75 24.77 21.28 13.14
CA ALA A 75 24.37 22.22 14.18
C ALA A 75 23.49 21.60 15.29
N LEU A 76 22.87 20.46 15.02
CA LEU A 76 22.04 19.75 16.01
C LEU A 76 22.84 18.60 16.63
N GLY A 77 23.35 18.84 17.84
CA GLY A 77 24.02 17.82 18.66
C GLY A 77 23.08 16.71 19.14
N GLU A 78 23.60 15.82 20.00
CA GLU A 78 22.81 14.76 20.64
C GLU A 78 21.74 15.32 21.59
N THR A 79 22.05 16.44 22.25
CA THR A 79 21.12 17.19 23.09
C THR A 79 20.85 18.53 22.43
N LEU A 80 19.57 18.87 22.33
CA LEU A 80 19.12 20.14 21.75
C LEU A 80 19.09 21.22 22.82
N THR A 81 19.40 22.46 22.41
CA THR A 81 19.20 23.65 23.25
C THR A 81 17.71 23.94 23.43
N ALA A 82 17.36 24.76 24.41
CA ALA A 82 15.98 25.23 24.61
C ALA A 82 15.39 25.86 23.35
N GLN A 83 16.19 26.69 22.67
CA GLN A 83 15.80 27.36 21.43
C GLN A 83 15.57 26.35 20.28
N GLN A 84 16.48 25.40 20.10
CA GLN A 84 16.36 24.38 19.05
C GLN A 84 15.14 23.48 19.24
N VAL A 85 14.83 23.08 20.49
CA VAL A 85 13.60 22.32 20.79
C VAL A 85 12.37 23.11 20.35
N PHE A 86 12.35 24.41 20.66
CA PHE A 86 11.23 25.29 20.35
C PHE A 86 11.05 25.50 18.84
N GLU A 87 12.12 25.85 18.14
CA GLU A 87 12.11 26.12 16.69
C GLU A 87 11.74 24.86 15.88
N LEU A 88 12.27 23.69 16.26
CA LEU A 88 11.87 22.43 15.62
C LEU A 88 10.40 22.12 15.84
N ALA A 89 9.90 22.32 17.06
CA ALA A 89 8.49 22.10 17.36
C ALA A 89 7.58 23.06 16.58
N LEU A 90 7.99 24.31 16.32
CA LEU A 90 7.28 25.22 15.41
C LEU A 90 7.28 24.70 13.96
N LEU A 91 8.43 24.28 13.44
CA LEU A 91 8.52 23.72 12.08
C LEU A 91 7.60 22.50 11.90
N TYR A 92 7.62 21.55 12.85
CA TYR A 92 6.73 20.40 12.83
C TYR A 92 5.26 20.73 13.14
N SER A 93 4.97 21.94 13.63
CA SER A 93 3.62 22.49 13.72
C SER A 93 3.13 23.11 12.41
N GLU A 94 3.90 22.99 11.33
CA GLU A 94 3.69 23.66 10.05
C GLU A 94 3.67 25.19 10.19
N CYS A 95 4.51 25.71 11.09
CA CYS A 95 4.70 27.14 11.33
C CYS A 95 6.12 27.52 10.88
N PRO A 96 6.31 27.99 9.63
CA PRO A 96 7.62 28.44 9.14
C PRO A 96 8.21 29.52 10.04
N LEU A 97 9.52 29.45 10.31
CA LEU A 97 10.18 30.34 11.27
C LEU A 97 10.20 31.81 10.85
N ASP A 98 10.03 32.09 9.56
CA ASP A 98 9.93 33.43 8.96
C ASP A 98 8.49 33.98 8.97
N SER A 99 7.51 33.20 9.43
CA SER A 99 6.11 33.65 9.53
C SER A 99 5.90 34.61 10.71
N SER A 100 4.88 35.48 10.59
CA SER A 100 4.47 36.38 11.68
C SER A 100 3.98 35.62 12.93
N GLU A 101 3.37 34.44 12.73
CA GLU A 101 2.96 33.56 13.81
C GLU A 101 4.16 33.01 14.58
N ALA A 102 5.18 32.50 13.86
CA ALA A 102 6.42 32.03 14.47
C ALA A 102 7.13 33.15 15.21
N ALA A 103 7.23 34.35 14.63
CA ALA A 103 7.82 35.50 15.29
C ALA A 103 7.12 35.85 16.62
N THR A 104 5.79 35.75 16.65
CA THR A 104 5.00 35.97 17.87
C THR A 104 5.25 34.88 18.91
N ALA A 105 5.23 33.61 18.50
CA ALA A 105 5.51 32.48 19.38
C ALA A 105 6.93 32.54 19.96
N LEU A 106 7.93 32.88 19.14
CA LEU A 106 9.33 33.05 19.55
C LEU A 106 9.50 34.19 20.55
N LYS A 107 8.82 35.33 20.35
CA LYS A 107 8.83 36.44 21.31
C LYS A 107 8.25 36.02 22.67
N ASN A 108 7.16 35.26 22.67
CA ASN A 108 6.57 34.73 23.90
C ASN A 108 7.52 33.74 24.58
N PHE A 109 8.18 32.87 23.82
CA PHE A 109 9.19 31.96 24.35
C PHE A 109 10.42 32.66 24.92
N GLU A 110 10.92 33.72 24.29
CA GLU A 110 12.00 34.54 24.85
C GLU A 110 11.59 35.20 26.17
N SER A 111 10.32 35.56 26.33
CA SER A 111 9.78 36.07 27.61
C SER A 111 9.82 34.99 28.69
N ILE A 112 9.40 33.75 28.37
CA ILE A 112 9.54 32.60 29.29
C ILE A 112 11.00 32.38 29.65
N LYS A 113 11.89 32.31 28.65
CA LYS A 113 13.32 32.07 28.83
C LYS A 113 13.94 33.13 29.73
N LYS A 114 13.59 34.40 29.56
CA LYS A 114 14.05 35.50 30.44
C LYS A 114 13.57 35.31 31.89
N GLU A 115 12.32 34.90 32.10
CA GLU A 115 11.78 34.68 33.44
C GLU A 115 12.46 33.49 34.13
N VAL A 116 12.54 32.33 33.47
CA VAL A 116 13.07 31.09 34.07
C VAL A 116 14.60 31.07 34.21
N SER A 117 15.31 31.93 33.48
CA SER A 117 16.76 32.15 33.67
C SER A 117 17.07 33.23 34.71
N GLY A 118 16.06 33.93 35.24
CA GLY A 118 16.23 34.97 36.25
C GLY A 118 16.74 34.45 37.59
N ASN A 119 17.33 35.35 38.38
CA ASN A 119 17.94 35.03 39.68
C ASN A 119 17.00 34.29 40.63
N ASP A 120 15.70 34.58 40.61
CA ASP A 120 14.74 33.95 41.51
C ASP A 120 14.59 32.45 41.20
N TYR A 121 14.52 32.06 39.93
CA TYR A 121 14.55 30.66 39.51
C TYR A 121 15.90 30.00 39.80
N GLN A 122 17.00 30.73 39.60
CA GLN A 122 18.34 30.18 39.82
C GLN A 122 18.66 29.90 41.30
N LYS A 123 18.01 30.61 42.24
CA LYS A 123 18.11 30.35 43.68
C LYS A 123 17.28 29.14 44.14
N MET A 124 16.30 28.70 43.35
CA MET A 124 15.48 27.52 43.67
C MET A 124 16.31 26.23 43.52
N SER A 125 15.94 25.22 44.31
CA SER A 125 16.39 23.85 44.08
C SER A 125 15.99 23.39 42.67
N GLN A 126 16.71 22.44 42.07
CA GLN A 126 16.34 21.91 40.75
C GLN A 126 14.92 21.35 40.72
N GLU A 127 14.46 20.76 41.84
CA GLU A 127 13.10 20.24 41.99
C GLU A 127 12.06 21.36 41.97
N ASP A 128 12.24 22.38 42.81
CA ASP A 128 11.30 23.49 42.90
C ASP A 128 11.30 24.32 41.61
N ARG A 129 12.46 24.45 40.96
CA ARG A 129 12.58 25.10 39.65
C ARG A 129 11.79 24.36 38.59
N GLY A 130 11.88 23.03 38.54
CA GLY A 130 11.08 22.22 37.62
C GLY A 130 9.57 22.38 37.87
N ARG A 131 9.16 22.37 39.14
CA ARG A 131 7.75 22.63 39.52
C ARG A 131 7.30 24.04 39.12
N ALA A 132 8.12 25.06 39.35
CA ALA A 132 7.83 26.44 39.02
C ALA A 132 7.67 26.67 37.51
N VAL A 133 8.49 26.02 36.69
CA VAL A 133 8.36 26.05 35.22
C VAL A 133 6.98 25.53 34.78
N LEU A 134 6.51 24.40 35.33
CA LEU A 134 5.18 23.88 34.99
C LEU A 134 4.08 24.87 35.36
N LYS A 135 4.15 25.44 36.56
CA LYS A 135 3.18 26.45 37.04
C LYS A 135 3.16 27.71 36.16
N LEU A 136 4.33 28.20 35.75
CA LEU A 136 4.47 29.32 34.82
C LEU A 136 3.70 29.07 33.52
N LEU A 137 3.86 27.88 32.94
CA LEU A 137 3.18 27.55 31.68
C LEU A 137 1.66 27.59 31.84
N TYR A 138 1.09 27.10 32.94
CA TYR A 138 -0.35 27.19 33.21
C TYR A 138 -0.84 28.60 33.54
N ARG A 139 -0.04 29.36 34.29
CA ARG A 139 -0.33 30.75 34.64
C ARG A 139 -0.57 31.58 33.38
N ASP A 140 0.22 31.38 32.33
CA ASP A 140 0.24 32.30 31.20
C ASP A 140 -0.24 31.69 29.88
N TYR A 141 0.02 30.41 29.61
CA TYR A 141 -0.13 29.84 28.27
C TYR A 141 -1.10 28.66 28.20
N LEU A 142 -1.01 27.65 29.07
CA LEU A 142 -1.81 26.42 29.00
C LEU A 142 -3.19 26.65 29.63
N LYS A 143 -4.21 26.93 28.80
CA LYS A 143 -5.56 27.30 29.26
C LYS A 143 -6.58 26.19 29.12
N LYS A 144 -6.56 25.46 28.00
CA LYS A 144 -7.60 24.48 27.67
C LYS A 144 -7.01 23.26 26.98
N TYR A 145 -7.25 22.08 27.56
CA TYR A 145 -6.85 20.83 26.93
C TYR A 145 -7.75 20.49 25.73
N ASN A 146 -7.14 20.15 24.60
CA ASN A 146 -7.79 19.69 23.38
C ASN A 146 -6.97 18.56 22.75
N LYS A 147 -7.45 17.31 22.86
CA LYS A 147 -6.72 16.11 22.40
C LYS A 147 -6.29 16.15 20.93
N ASP A 148 -7.05 16.81 20.07
CA ASP A 148 -6.85 16.81 18.61
C ASP A 148 -5.95 17.96 18.14
N GLN A 149 -5.55 18.86 19.05
CA GLN A 149 -4.68 20.00 18.79
C GLN A 149 -3.26 19.66 19.25
N SER A 150 -2.30 19.52 18.33
CA SER A 150 -0.89 19.21 18.69
C SER A 150 0.11 20.33 18.38
N ARG A 151 -0.32 21.39 17.69
CA ARG A 151 0.54 22.46 17.17
C ARG A 151 1.02 23.41 18.27
N LEU A 152 2.31 23.71 18.27
CA LEU A 152 2.94 24.56 19.28
C LEU A 152 2.54 26.04 19.14
N ASN A 153 2.48 26.57 17.91
CA ASN A 153 2.06 27.96 17.67
C ASN A 153 0.64 28.23 18.21
N THR A 154 -0.31 27.32 17.98
CA THR A 154 -1.66 27.44 18.53
C THR A 154 -1.64 27.46 20.07
N ALA A 155 -0.87 26.58 20.72
CA ALA A 155 -0.78 26.56 22.18
C ALA A 155 -0.28 27.88 22.77
N PHE A 156 0.66 28.57 22.09
CA PHE A 156 1.12 29.89 22.51
C PHE A 156 0.14 31.02 22.25
N LEU A 157 -0.61 30.95 21.15
CA LEU A 157 -1.46 32.05 20.71
C LEU A 157 -2.86 32.00 21.32
N THR A 158 -3.41 30.80 21.54
CA THR A 158 -4.79 30.61 22.01
C THR A 158 -4.87 29.94 23.37
N GLY A 159 -3.80 29.28 23.79
CA GLY A 159 -3.77 28.47 25.01
C GLY A 159 -4.49 27.13 24.92
N GLU A 160 -4.91 26.71 23.73
CA GLU A 160 -5.36 25.33 23.49
C GLU A 160 -4.15 24.40 23.29
N TYR A 161 -4.09 23.30 24.04
CA TYR A 161 -2.94 22.40 24.05
C TYR A 161 -3.33 20.92 24.19
N ASN A 162 -2.45 20.00 23.81
CA ASN A 162 -2.52 18.59 24.22
C ASN A 162 -1.23 18.14 24.91
N CYS A 163 -1.12 16.84 25.18
CA CYS A 163 0.03 16.25 25.86
C CYS A 163 1.37 16.49 25.13
N VAL A 164 1.39 16.47 23.80
CA VAL A 164 2.63 16.66 23.03
C VAL A 164 3.04 18.13 23.06
N SER A 165 2.11 19.05 22.80
CA SER A 165 2.43 20.49 22.79
C SER A 165 2.82 20.98 24.19
N SER A 166 2.10 20.58 25.25
CA SER A 166 2.46 20.95 26.63
C SER A 166 3.81 20.38 27.05
N ALA A 167 4.12 19.13 26.66
CA ALA A 167 5.40 18.52 27.02
C ALA A 167 6.58 19.18 26.31
N LEU A 168 6.43 19.58 25.03
CA LEU A 168 7.47 20.31 24.32
C LEU A 168 7.65 21.73 24.85
N MET A 169 6.57 22.42 25.23
CA MET A 169 6.64 23.71 25.94
C MET A 169 7.42 23.58 27.24
N TYR A 170 7.10 22.57 28.05
CA TYR A 170 7.79 22.30 29.30
C TYR A 170 9.25 21.93 29.07
N MET A 171 9.57 21.06 28.11
CA MET A 171 10.94 20.68 27.80
C MET A 171 11.80 21.88 27.42
N ALA A 172 11.30 22.75 26.54
CA ALA A 172 12.01 23.95 26.12
C ALA A 172 12.22 24.93 27.30
N ALA A 173 11.18 25.18 28.10
CA ALA A 173 11.26 26.06 29.26
C ALA A 173 12.16 25.51 30.38
N ALA A 174 12.10 24.21 30.66
CA ALA A 174 12.94 23.56 31.66
C ALA A 174 14.42 23.57 31.25
N LYS A 175 14.74 23.35 29.97
CA LYS A 175 16.09 23.53 29.44
C LYS A 175 16.57 24.98 29.58
N ALA A 176 15.70 25.96 29.30
CA ALA A 176 16.03 27.37 29.50
C ALA A 176 16.29 27.72 30.97
N ALA A 177 15.63 27.01 31.89
CA ALA A 177 15.85 27.12 33.34
C ALA A 177 17.15 26.43 33.82
N GLY A 178 17.91 25.80 32.91
CA GLY A 178 19.14 25.07 33.24
C GLY A 178 18.91 23.66 33.79
N LEU A 179 17.74 23.06 33.53
CA LEU A 179 17.42 21.70 33.98
C LEU A 179 17.76 20.66 32.91
N THR A 180 18.27 19.51 33.36
CA THR A 180 18.40 18.33 32.52
C THR A 180 17.04 17.64 32.40
N VAL A 181 16.46 17.66 31.20
CA VAL A 181 15.12 17.13 30.93
C VAL A 181 15.13 16.27 29.66
N ARG A 182 14.38 15.16 29.69
CA ARG A 182 14.15 14.28 28.53
C ARG A 182 12.67 14.03 28.30
N GLY A 183 12.32 13.85 27.04
CA GLY A 183 10.98 13.45 26.63
C GLY A 183 10.75 11.97 26.90
N GLN A 184 9.54 11.66 27.37
CA GLN A 184 9.05 10.30 27.57
C GLN A 184 7.85 10.08 26.66
N LYS A 185 7.84 8.95 25.96
CA LYS A 185 6.74 8.51 25.10
C LYS A 185 6.15 7.22 25.65
N THR A 186 4.84 7.16 25.73
CA THR A 186 4.07 5.91 25.84
C THR A 186 3.25 5.72 24.56
N PRO A 187 2.56 4.59 24.36
CA PRO A 187 1.69 4.41 23.20
C PRO A 187 0.61 5.50 23.03
N GLU A 188 0.10 6.05 24.14
CA GLU A 188 -1.05 6.97 24.15
C GLU A 188 -0.74 8.35 24.74
N HIS A 189 0.50 8.59 25.18
CA HIS A 189 0.83 9.79 25.94
C HIS A 189 2.29 10.23 25.77
N ALA A 190 2.54 11.52 25.96
CA ALA A 190 3.87 12.12 25.95
C ALA A 190 4.02 13.08 27.13
N PHE A 191 5.15 12.99 27.83
CA PHE A 191 5.44 13.80 29.01
C PHE A 191 6.96 13.99 29.17
N CYS A 192 7.42 14.61 30.24
CA CYS A 192 8.85 14.86 30.47
C CYS A 192 9.36 14.21 31.76
N THR A 193 10.65 13.89 31.80
CA THR A 193 11.37 13.54 33.04
C THR A 193 12.48 14.54 33.27
N VAL A 194 12.51 15.15 34.46
CA VAL A 194 13.61 15.99 34.95
C VAL A 194 14.60 15.12 35.72
N TYR A 195 15.88 15.34 35.46
CA TYR A 195 17.00 14.69 36.10
C TYR A 195 17.64 15.65 37.08
N ILE A 196 17.58 15.30 38.36
CA ILE A 196 18.14 16.09 39.46
C ILE A 196 19.45 15.46 39.92
N GLU A 197 20.51 16.26 39.89
CA GLU A 197 21.81 15.86 40.43
C GLU A 197 21.78 15.91 41.95
N GLY A 198 22.08 14.80 42.61
CA GLY A 198 22.18 14.70 44.06
C GLY A 198 23.60 14.94 44.56
N SER A 199 23.72 15.15 45.88
CA SER A 199 24.97 15.45 46.58
C SER A 199 25.90 14.24 46.80
N GLY A 200 25.47 13.02 46.48
CA GLY A 200 26.28 11.80 46.57
C GLY A 200 26.82 11.33 45.21
N LYS A 201 27.96 10.61 45.20
CA LYS A 201 28.45 9.93 43.99
C LYS A 201 27.35 9.02 43.42
N ASN A 202 26.95 9.26 42.18
CA ASN A 202 25.94 8.51 41.41
C ASN A 202 24.47 8.64 41.86
N SER A 203 24.07 9.65 42.63
CA SER A 203 22.65 9.85 42.95
C SER A 203 21.98 10.82 41.97
N THR A 204 21.45 10.33 40.84
CA THR A 204 20.56 11.13 39.98
C THR A 204 19.10 10.76 40.25
N LYS A 205 18.32 11.70 40.78
CA LYS A 205 16.88 11.52 41.01
C LYS A 205 16.13 11.82 39.72
N LYS A 206 15.26 10.90 39.28
CA LYS A 206 14.35 11.11 38.14
C LYS A 206 12.98 11.56 38.64
N ILE A 207 12.47 12.64 38.09
CA ILE A 207 11.14 13.16 38.40
C ILE A 207 10.33 13.28 37.11
N ASP A 208 9.27 12.50 37.01
CA ASP A 208 8.32 12.60 35.90
C ASP A 208 7.43 13.85 36.08
N VAL A 209 7.02 14.44 34.96
CA VAL A 209 6.21 15.66 34.92
C VAL A 209 5.05 15.44 33.97
N GLU A 210 3.86 15.28 34.54
CA GLU A 210 2.59 15.20 33.81
C GLU A 210 2.20 16.60 33.33
N THR A 211 2.61 16.93 32.11
CA THR A 211 2.48 18.30 31.58
C THR A 211 1.05 18.70 31.25
N THR A 212 0.10 17.76 31.29
CA THR A 212 -1.33 18.04 31.09
C THR A 212 -2.08 18.39 32.37
N ASN A 213 -1.39 18.42 33.52
CA ASN A 213 -1.94 18.82 34.80
C ASN A 213 -1.08 19.93 35.46
N PRO A 214 -1.66 21.04 35.95
CA PRO A 214 -0.90 22.09 36.66
C PRO A 214 -0.19 21.62 37.93
N TYR A 215 -0.67 20.52 38.53
CA TYR A 215 -0.08 19.84 39.69
C TYR A 215 0.63 18.54 39.30
N GLY A 216 1.01 18.41 38.03
CA GLY A 216 1.60 17.20 37.45
C GLY A 216 3.06 16.96 37.75
N PHE A 217 3.71 17.81 38.55
CA PHE A 217 5.10 17.61 38.92
C PHE A 217 5.21 16.47 39.94
N ASN A 218 6.06 15.47 39.66
CA ASN A 218 6.22 14.26 40.46
C ASN A 218 4.88 13.52 40.76
N PRO A 219 4.19 12.98 39.74
CA PRO A 219 2.96 12.22 39.92
C PRO A 219 3.09 11.14 41.00
N GLY A 220 2.05 10.98 41.82
CA GLY A 220 2.01 10.09 42.99
C GLY A 220 2.48 10.74 44.28
N SER A 221 3.03 11.95 44.24
CA SER A 221 3.25 12.77 45.44
C SER A 221 2.09 13.75 45.68
N LYS A 222 1.97 14.24 46.92
CA LYS A 222 0.99 15.26 47.29
C LYS A 222 1.51 16.64 46.88
N GLU A 223 0.76 17.31 46.02
CA GLU A 223 1.00 18.71 45.64
C GLU A 223 0.02 19.62 46.38
N THR A 224 0.47 20.80 46.79
CA THR A 224 -0.35 21.76 47.56
C THR A 224 -1.05 22.72 46.61
N ILE A 225 -2.35 22.94 46.81
CA ILE A 225 -3.12 23.93 46.04
C ILE A 225 -2.84 25.32 46.63
N GLU A 226 -2.26 26.21 45.82
CA GLU A 226 -2.04 27.61 46.21
C GLU A 226 -3.35 28.39 46.09
N ASN A 227 -3.69 29.20 47.11
CA ASN A 227 -4.90 30.05 47.28
C ASN A 227 -6.09 29.51 48.09
N GLU A 228 -5.92 28.56 49.02
CA GLU A 228 -6.94 28.29 50.04
C GLU A 228 -6.43 28.61 51.46
N ASP A 229 -6.53 29.88 51.86
CA ASP A 229 -5.99 30.44 53.12
C ASP A 229 -6.55 29.81 54.42
N LYS A 230 -7.48 28.85 54.32
CA LYS A 230 -8.15 28.26 55.49
C LYS A 230 -8.15 26.73 55.52
N ILE A 231 -7.84 26.03 54.43
CA ILE A 231 -7.77 24.55 54.39
C ILE A 231 -6.66 24.12 53.42
N LYS A 232 -5.63 23.42 53.93
CA LYS A 232 -4.60 22.79 53.09
C LYS A 232 -5.22 21.62 52.31
N ARG A 233 -5.64 21.86 51.07
CA ARG A 233 -6.03 20.80 50.14
C ARG A 233 -4.82 20.30 49.38
N TYR A 234 -4.68 18.98 49.30
CA TYR A 234 -3.65 18.30 48.52
C TYR A 234 -4.26 17.71 47.27
N TYR A 235 -3.55 17.83 46.15
CA TYR A 235 -3.87 17.14 44.90
C TYR A 235 -2.83 16.04 44.66
N VAL A 236 -3.28 14.88 44.20
CA VAL A 236 -2.37 13.76 43.83
C VAL A 236 -2.70 13.39 42.39
N VAL A 237 -1.75 13.63 41.50
CA VAL A 237 -1.82 13.11 40.12
C VAL A 237 -1.47 11.62 40.18
N PRO A 238 -2.35 10.70 39.73
CA PRO A 238 -2.05 9.28 39.76
C PRO A 238 -0.81 8.91 38.94
N LYS A 239 -0.06 7.88 39.37
CA LYS A 239 1.06 7.29 38.61
C LYS A 239 0.61 6.37 37.45
N SER A 240 -0.69 6.26 37.18
CA SER A 240 -1.21 5.27 36.23
C SER A 240 -0.75 5.58 34.80
N ASN A 241 -0.14 4.59 34.15
CA ASN A 241 0.35 4.51 32.76
C ASN A 241 1.84 4.85 32.45
N TYR A 242 2.71 5.01 33.44
CA TYR A 242 4.15 5.23 33.20
C TYR A 242 5.00 3.95 32.99
N ALA A 243 4.43 2.76 33.18
CA ALA A 243 5.17 1.49 33.17
C ALA A 243 5.79 1.13 31.81
N ASN A 244 5.14 1.51 30.72
CA ASN A 244 5.57 1.23 29.34
C ASN A 244 6.22 2.46 28.67
N ARG A 245 6.76 3.39 29.45
CA ARG A 245 7.41 4.58 28.91
C ARG A 245 8.74 4.23 28.27
N ILE A 246 9.03 4.93 27.18
CA ILE A 246 10.30 4.91 26.48
C ILE A 246 10.85 6.32 26.54
N GLU A 247 12.06 6.47 27.06
CA GLU A 247 12.81 7.71 26.93
C GLU A 247 13.24 7.87 25.47
N VAL A 248 13.03 9.05 24.92
CA VAL A 248 13.38 9.36 23.53
C VAL A 248 14.35 10.54 23.47
N SER A 249 15.12 10.61 22.38
CA SER A 249 16.00 11.76 22.12
C SER A 249 15.18 13.04 21.95
N ASP A 250 15.83 14.19 22.19
CA ASP A 250 15.20 15.49 21.99
C ASP A 250 14.69 15.65 20.55
N LYS A 251 15.45 15.16 19.56
CA LYS A 251 15.09 15.15 18.15
C LYS A 251 13.82 14.34 17.91
N VAL A 252 13.77 13.06 18.33
CA VAL A 252 12.55 12.24 18.21
C VAL A 252 11.36 12.91 18.90
N PHE A 253 11.55 13.45 20.10
CA PHE A 253 10.48 14.09 20.86
C PHE A 253 9.88 15.30 20.14
N THR A 254 10.72 16.16 19.57
CA THR A 254 10.23 17.32 18.78
C THR A 254 9.42 16.91 17.55
N THR A 255 9.70 15.74 16.96
CA THR A 255 8.94 15.24 15.80
C THR A 255 7.55 14.69 16.12
N LEU A 256 7.18 14.57 17.41
CA LEU A 256 5.89 14.00 17.80
C LEU A 256 4.71 14.84 17.31
N ILE A 257 4.85 16.17 17.25
CA ILE A 257 3.85 17.04 16.63
C ILE A 257 3.63 16.62 15.17
N GLY A 258 4.71 16.49 14.40
CA GLY A 258 4.64 16.05 13.01
C GLY A 258 4.01 14.66 12.86
N GLY A 259 4.25 13.75 13.82
CA GLY A 259 3.62 12.43 13.83
C GLY A 259 2.10 12.49 13.98
N ASN A 260 1.61 13.32 14.91
CA ASN A 260 0.17 13.55 15.09
C ASN A 260 -0.45 14.19 13.85
N LEU A 261 0.24 15.15 13.21
CA LEU A 261 -0.23 15.76 11.97
C LEU A 261 -0.24 14.78 10.79
N CYS A 262 0.76 13.91 10.66
CA CYS A 262 0.74 12.82 9.68
C CYS A 262 -0.48 11.90 9.89
N ALA A 263 -0.81 11.55 11.13
CA ALA A 263 -2.00 10.77 11.44
C ALA A 263 -3.30 11.52 11.05
N GLU A 264 -3.40 12.81 11.36
CA GLU A 264 -4.49 13.69 10.92
C GLU A 264 -4.63 13.68 9.39
N TYR A 265 -3.51 13.78 8.66
CA TYR A 265 -3.52 13.77 7.20
C TYR A 265 -3.89 12.42 6.59
N ILE A 266 -3.50 11.30 7.20
CA ILE A 266 -4.00 9.97 6.80
C ILE A 266 -5.53 9.94 6.86
N THR A 267 -6.14 10.42 7.95
CA THR A 267 -7.61 10.39 8.10
C THR A 267 -8.34 11.22 7.03
N ARG A 268 -7.66 12.21 6.45
CA ARG A 268 -8.16 13.08 5.38
C ARG A 268 -7.73 12.66 3.97
N ASN A 269 -6.94 11.59 3.85
CA ASN A 269 -6.26 11.18 2.61
C ASN A 269 -5.35 12.27 1.99
N ASP A 270 -4.80 13.18 2.80
CA ASP A 270 -3.93 14.26 2.34
C ASP A 270 -2.44 13.83 2.35
N TYR A 271 -2.09 12.90 1.46
CA TYR A 271 -0.72 12.40 1.36
C TYR A 271 0.26 13.42 0.79
N ILE A 272 -0.23 14.45 0.08
CA ILE A 272 0.58 15.58 -0.41
C ILE A 272 1.26 16.29 0.75
N LYS A 273 0.58 16.42 1.89
CA LYS A 273 1.16 16.97 3.12
C LYS A 273 1.81 15.91 3.99
N ALA A 274 1.17 14.74 4.12
CA ALA A 274 1.62 13.74 5.07
C ALA A 274 3.04 13.22 4.77
N ILE A 275 3.34 12.90 3.51
CA ILE A 275 4.60 12.24 3.13
C ILE A 275 5.81 13.17 3.28
N PRO A 276 5.81 14.42 2.76
CA PRO A 276 6.93 15.33 2.99
C PRO A 276 7.18 15.63 4.46
N LEU A 277 6.11 15.70 5.27
CA LEU A 277 6.24 15.89 6.71
C LEU A 277 6.87 14.66 7.37
N GLY A 278 6.43 13.45 7.00
CA GLY A 278 7.05 12.20 7.44
C GLY A 278 8.52 12.08 7.03
N ALA A 279 8.85 12.51 5.80
CA ALA A 279 10.21 12.58 5.29
C ALA A 279 11.08 13.56 6.09
N ALA A 280 10.54 14.72 6.48
CA ALA A 280 11.23 15.67 7.35
C ALA A 280 11.53 15.03 8.72
N ARG A 281 10.55 14.35 9.33
CA ARG A 281 10.74 13.61 10.60
C ARG A 281 11.85 12.58 10.47
N MET A 282 11.80 11.74 9.44
CA MET A 282 12.80 10.69 9.19
C MET A 282 14.19 11.30 8.97
N SER A 283 14.30 12.36 8.18
CA SER A 283 15.58 13.02 7.87
C SER A 283 16.29 13.54 9.11
N LEU A 284 15.55 14.01 10.13
CA LEU A 284 16.12 14.53 11.37
C LEU A 284 16.70 13.42 12.24
N VAL A 285 16.07 12.25 12.27
CA VAL A 285 16.36 11.19 13.25
C VAL A 285 17.11 9.99 12.67
N GLN A 286 17.23 9.88 11.34
CA GLN A 286 17.78 8.69 10.66
C GLN A 286 19.22 8.33 11.05
N SER A 287 20.02 9.28 11.53
CA SER A 287 21.40 9.03 11.98
C SER A 287 21.48 8.51 13.41
N GLU A 288 20.38 8.54 14.17
CA GLU A 288 20.35 8.09 15.56
C GLU A 288 20.24 6.57 15.66
N LYS A 289 20.86 6.00 16.70
CA LYS A 289 20.77 4.58 17.03
C LYS A 289 19.82 4.40 18.21
N SER A 290 18.51 4.39 17.96
CA SER A 290 17.52 4.10 19.00
C SER A 290 16.29 3.37 18.45
N ASN A 291 15.66 2.55 19.28
CA ASN A 291 14.40 1.88 18.92
C ASN A 291 13.26 2.87 18.59
N ALA A 292 13.37 4.11 19.05
CA ALA A 292 12.39 5.15 18.73
C ALA A 292 12.51 5.63 17.28
N VAL A 293 13.70 5.54 16.67
CA VAL A 293 13.91 5.80 15.23
C VAL A 293 13.17 4.76 14.40
N ASP A 294 13.18 3.48 14.81
CA ASP A 294 12.44 2.42 14.11
C ASP A 294 10.94 2.69 14.12
N LEU A 295 10.40 3.32 15.17
CA LEU A 295 9.00 3.73 15.23
C LEU A 295 8.72 4.86 14.23
N VAL A 296 9.55 5.91 14.21
CA VAL A 296 9.42 7.00 13.22
C VAL A 296 9.53 6.45 11.80
N ARG A 297 10.44 5.50 11.57
CA ARG A 297 10.59 4.82 10.29
C ARG A 297 9.33 4.07 9.88
N LYS A 298 8.78 3.24 10.76
CA LYS A 298 7.53 2.50 10.50
C LYS A 298 6.36 3.43 10.20
N GLU A 299 6.21 4.49 10.99
CA GLU A 299 5.18 5.51 10.76
C GLU A 299 5.33 6.17 9.38
N PHE A 300 6.57 6.48 8.97
CA PHE A 300 6.84 7.06 7.65
C PHE A 300 6.56 6.09 6.51
N GLU A 301 6.95 4.82 6.64
CA GLU A 301 6.65 3.80 5.63
C GLU A 301 5.14 3.58 5.45
N ILE A 302 4.37 3.58 6.54
CA ILE A 302 2.90 3.46 6.49
C ILE A 302 2.29 4.54 5.59
N LEU A 303 2.84 5.76 5.59
CA LEU A 303 2.34 6.83 4.73
C LEU A 303 2.50 6.48 3.25
N ALA A 304 3.67 5.97 2.86
CA ALA A 304 3.95 5.57 1.48
C ALA A 304 3.13 4.35 1.07
N THR A 305 3.05 3.32 1.92
CA THR A 305 2.30 2.09 1.61
C THR A 305 0.80 2.34 1.51
N ASN A 306 0.24 3.21 2.36
CA ASN A 306 -1.16 3.61 2.27
C ASN A 306 -1.45 4.41 0.99
N TYR A 307 -0.55 5.33 0.61
CA TYR A 307 -0.69 6.09 -0.62
C TYR A 307 -0.75 5.17 -1.84
N VAL A 308 0.18 4.21 -1.96
CA VAL A 308 0.19 3.23 -3.06
C VAL A 308 -1.08 2.37 -3.05
N SER A 309 -1.51 1.92 -1.87
CA SER A 309 -2.71 1.09 -1.73
C SER A 309 -3.99 1.84 -2.13
N LEU A 310 -4.11 3.12 -1.80
CA LEU A 310 -5.29 3.94 -2.12
C LEU A 310 -5.35 4.34 -3.60
N ASN A 311 -4.20 4.43 -4.27
CA ASN A 311 -4.13 4.70 -5.72
C ASN A 311 -4.26 3.43 -6.57
N THR A 312 -4.43 2.26 -5.94
CA THR A 312 -4.76 1.03 -6.65
C THR A 312 -6.20 1.14 -7.21
N PRO A 313 -6.40 1.05 -8.54
CA PRO A 313 -7.71 1.19 -9.15
C PRO A 313 -8.74 0.20 -8.62
N ALA A 314 -9.97 0.67 -8.37
CA ALA A 314 -11.07 -0.19 -7.92
C ALA A 314 -11.45 -1.28 -8.93
N SER A 315 -11.13 -1.09 -10.22
CA SER A 315 -11.35 -2.05 -11.31
C SER A 315 -10.67 -3.41 -11.09
N ILE A 316 -9.63 -3.47 -10.25
CA ILE A 316 -8.98 -4.74 -9.88
C ILE A 316 -9.95 -5.68 -9.16
N LYS A 317 -10.95 -5.16 -8.43
CA LYS A 317 -11.91 -5.99 -7.69
C LYS A 317 -12.81 -6.86 -8.59
N ASN A 318 -12.90 -6.54 -9.88
CA ASN A 318 -13.71 -7.26 -10.87
C ASN A 318 -12.84 -7.94 -11.97
N ALA A 319 -11.54 -8.09 -11.73
CA ALA A 319 -10.52 -8.37 -12.77
C ALA A 319 -10.36 -9.84 -13.19
N ALA A 320 -11.45 -10.55 -13.44
CA ALA A 320 -11.36 -11.96 -13.83
C ALA A 320 -11.16 -12.19 -15.34
N THR A 321 -11.25 -11.17 -16.20
CA THR A 321 -11.29 -11.37 -17.66
C THR A 321 -10.40 -10.37 -18.40
N PRO A 322 -9.48 -10.83 -19.26
CA PRO A 322 -8.70 -9.94 -20.13
C PRO A 322 -9.62 -9.21 -21.13
N GLY A 323 -9.26 -7.97 -21.48
CA GLY A 323 -10.04 -7.11 -22.39
C GLY A 323 -11.20 -6.33 -21.74
N ASN A 324 -11.51 -6.56 -20.46
CA ASN A 324 -12.58 -5.86 -19.73
C ASN A 324 -12.07 -4.70 -18.84
N GLY A 325 -10.83 -4.24 -19.06
CA GLY A 325 -10.23 -3.15 -18.30
C GLY A 325 -10.78 -1.77 -18.62
N VAL A 326 -10.73 -0.85 -17.66
CA VAL A 326 -10.91 0.59 -17.93
C VAL A 326 -9.59 1.09 -18.49
N SER A 327 -9.57 1.42 -19.78
CA SER A 327 -8.38 1.92 -20.49
C SER A 327 -7.64 3.01 -19.68
N GLY A 328 -6.32 2.86 -19.56
CA GLY A 328 -5.44 3.82 -18.88
C GLY A 328 -5.34 3.62 -17.36
N SER A 329 -5.96 2.59 -16.79
CA SER A 329 -5.80 2.26 -15.37
C SER A 329 -4.41 1.71 -15.07
N ALA A 330 -3.88 0.88 -15.97
CA ALA A 330 -2.52 0.35 -15.90
C ALA A 330 -1.49 1.50 -15.90
N GLN A 331 -1.63 2.47 -16.82
CA GLN A 331 -0.73 3.62 -16.88
C GLN A 331 -0.73 4.46 -15.59
N LYS A 332 -1.91 4.71 -15.01
CA LYS A 332 -2.02 5.43 -13.73
C LYS A 332 -1.36 4.67 -12.58
N MET A 333 -1.52 3.35 -12.56
CA MET A 333 -0.87 2.51 -11.56
C MET A 333 0.66 2.47 -11.77
N ALA A 334 1.14 2.44 -13.01
CA ALA A 334 2.57 2.50 -13.33
C ALA A 334 3.21 3.77 -12.77
N VAL A 335 2.57 4.94 -12.95
CA VAL A 335 3.04 6.21 -12.34
C VAL A 335 3.13 6.13 -10.81
N THR A 336 2.20 5.41 -10.16
CA THR A 336 2.23 5.21 -8.70
C THR A 336 3.36 4.25 -8.28
N VAL A 337 3.57 3.17 -9.04
CA VAL A 337 4.63 2.20 -8.82
C VAL A 337 6.00 2.87 -9.00
N ASP A 338 6.16 3.71 -10.01
CA ASP A 338 7.35 4.52 -10.27
C ASP A 338 7.71 5.43 -9.12
N TRP A 339 6.71 6.14 -8.63
CA TRP A 339 6.83 6.98 -7.45
C TRP A 339 7.33 6.15 -6.25
N PHE A 340 6.79 4.94 -6.07
CA PHE A 340 7.18 4.07 -4.96
C PHE A 340 8.58 3.48 -5.12
N VAL A 341 9.02 3.15 -6.34
CA VAL A 341 10.42 2.81 -6.64
C VAL A 341 11.34 3.99 -6.31
N GLY A 342 10.95 5.22 -6.65
CA GLY A 342 11.67 6.44 -6.28
C GLY A 342 11.80 6.59 -4.76
N PHE A 343 10.70 6.38 -4.03
CA PHE A 343 10.68 6.37 -2.58
C PHE A 343 11.64 5.31 -2.00
N ILE A 344 11.60 4.07 -2.49
CA ILE A 344 12.47 2.97 -2.06
C ILE A 344 13.95 3.27 -2.37
N LYS A 345 14.25 3.82 -3.54
CA LYS A 345 15.63 4.22 -3.91
C LYS A 345 16.17 5.28 -2.95
N LYS A 346 15.35 6.26 -2.57
CA LYS A 346 15.75 7.35 -1.68
C LYS A 346 15.89 6.89 -0.22
N TRP A 347 14.93 6.13 0.27
CA TRP A 347 14.81 5.82 1.70
C TRP A 347 15.22 4.39 2.05
N GLY A 348 15.60 3.56 1.09
CA GLY A 348 16.04 2.18 1.28
C GLY A 348 14.88 1.18 1.39
N LEU A 349 15.13 -0.04 0.90
CA LEU A 349 14.18 -1.15 0.92
C LEU A 349 14.15 -1.85 2.28
N THR A 350 12.96 -1.97 2.87
CA THR A 350 12.70 -2.77 4.06
C THR A 350 11.72 -3.90 3.73
N THR A 351 11.57 -4.88 4.62
CA THR A 351 10.62 -6.00 4.41
C THR A 351 9.18 -5.53 4.23
N ASN A 352 8.77 -4.48 4.95
CA ASN A 352 7.43 -3.90 4.84
C ASN A 352 7.22 -3.23 3.47
N LEU A 353 8.21 -2.46 3.02
CA LEU A 353 8.19 -1.84 1.69
C LEU A 353 8.23 -2.89 0.57
N GLN A 354 9.04 -3.94 0.71
CA GLN A 354 9.08 -5.05 -0.26
C GLN A 354 7.72 -5.74 -0.37
N SER A 355 7.06 -6.06 0.75
CA SER A 355 5.73 -6.67 0.71
C SER A 355 4.70 -5.78 0.02
N SER A 356 4.78 -4.46 0.23
CA SER A 356 3.88 -3.50 -0.42
C SER A 356 4.20 -3.36 -1.91
N MET A 357 5.49 -3.42 -2.27
CA MET A 357 5.97 -3.39 -3.65
C MET A 357 5.53 -4.65 -4.41
N ASP A 358 5.57 -5.81 -3.75
CA ASP A 358 5.09 -7.07 -4.32
C ASP A 358 3.63 -6.97 -4.75
N ILE A 359 2.78 -6.41 -3.87
CA ILE A 359 1.35 -6.18 -4.11
C ILE A 359 1.17 -5.14 -5.22
N ALA A 360 1.91 -4.03 -5.18
CA ALA A 360 1.79 -2.94 -6.14
C ALA A 360 2.14 -3.40 -7.57
N LEU A 361 3.25 -4.12 -7.74
CA LEU A 361 3.64 -4.68 -9.04
C LEU A 361 2.62 -5.72 -9.52
N HIS A 362 2.16 -6.62 -8.64
CA HIS A 362 1.14 -7.59 -9.02
C HIS A 362 -0.14 -6.92 -9.53
N ASN A 363 -0.63 -5.92 -8.80
CA ASN A 363 -1.82 -5.15 -9.17
C ASN A 363 -1.64 -4.44 -10.51
N LEU A 364 -0.47 -3.82 -10.75
CA LEU A 364 -0.14 -3.22 -12.04
C LEU A 364 -0.18 -4.26 -13.18
N LEU A 365 0.46 -5.40 -13.02
CA LEU A 365 0.47 -6.44 -14.05
C LEU A 365 -0.92 -7.03 -14.31
N VAL A 366 -1.78 -7.13 -13.30
CA VAL A 366 -3.19 -7.50 -13.48
C VAL A 366 -3.92 -6.46 -14.33
N LEU A 367 -3.68 -5.16 -14.13
CA LEU A 367 -4.26 -4.12 -14.97
C LEU A 367 -3.74 -4.20 -16.41
N CYS A 368 -2.43 -4.43 -16.59
CA CYS A 368 -1.86 -4.64 -17.92
C CYS A 368 -2.48 -5.85 -18.61
N TYR A 369 -2.77 -6.93 -17.88
CA TYR A 369 -3.49 -8.09 -18.40
C TYR A 369 -4.92 -7.75 -18.85
N GLN A 370 -5.64 -6.95 -18.06
CA GLN A 370 -6.98 -6.50 -18.44
C GLN A 370 -6.99 -5.59 -19.66
N GLU A 371 -5.97 -4.76 -19.82
CA GLU A 371 -5.82 -3.82 -20.94
C GLU A 371 -5.08 -4.43 -22.13
N ILE A 372 -4.56 -5.66 -22.01
CA ILE A 372 -3.72 -6.33 -23.01
C ILE A 372 -2.54 -5.41 -23.40
N ASN A 373 -1.85 -4.88 -22.39
CA ASN A 373 -0.72 -3.95 -22.57
C ASN A 373 0.60 -4.65 -22.22
N TYR A 374 1.14 -5.41 -23.17
CA TYR A 374 2.39 -6.16 -22.98
C TYR A 374 3.61 -5.24 -22.81
N GLU A 375 3.72 -4.20 -23.61
CA GLU A 375 4.84 -3.24 -23.57
C GLU A 375 5.02 -2.67 -22.15
N LEU A 376 3.94 -2.11 -21.58
CA LEU A 376 3.97 -1.58 -20.22
C LEU A 376 4.26 -2.66 -19.17
N ALA A 377 3.69 -3.86 -19.32
CA ALA A 377 3.94 -4.97 -18.39
C ALA A 377 5.42 -5.39 -18.35
N SER A 378 6.04 -5.48 -19.53
CA SER A 378 7.44 -5.87 -19.67
C SER A 378 8.39 -4.81 -19.10
N ASP A 379 8.17 -3.54 -19.47
CA ASP A 379 8.97 -2.41 -18.99
C ASP A 379 8.93 -2.30 -17.46
N GLU A 380 7.73 -2.37 -16.90
CA GLU A 380 7.52 -2.22 -15.46
C GLU A 380 8.03 -3.43 -14.67
N TYR A 381 7.92 -4.65 -15.23
CA TYR A 381 8.57 -5.83 -14.65
C TYR A 381 10.09 -5.65 -14.56
N ASN A 382 10.73 -5.27 -15.66
CA ASN A 382 12.19 -5.12 -15.71
C ASN A 382 12.69 -4.09 -14.70
N LYS A 383 12.00 -2.94 -14.65
CA LYS A 383 12.27 -1.85 -13.70
C LYS A 383 12.06 -2.24 -12.24
N CYS A 384 11.01 -3.01 -11.94
CA CYS A 384 10.61 -3.30 -10.57
C CYS A 384 11.23 -4.60 -10.00
N SER A 385 11.77 -5.47 -10.86
CA SER A 385 12.20 -6.82 -10.49
C SER A 385 13.25 -6.90 -9.37
N SER A 386 14.06 -5.86 -9.16
CA SER A 386 15.05 -5.76 -8.09
C SER A 386 14.49 -5.34 -6.73
N TYR A 387 13.23 -4.86 -6.69
CA TYR A 387 12.59 -4.33 -5.49
C TYR A 387 11.54 -5.27 -4.89
N VAL A 388 11.17 -6.32 -5.62
CA VAL A 388 10.19 -7.34 -5.21
C VAL A 388 10.88 -8.58 -4.63
N SER A 389 10.13 -9.40 -3.90
CA SER A 389 10.61 -10.68 -3.41
C SER A 389 10.90 -11.65 -4.56
N LYS A 390 11.77 -12.65 -4.33
CA LYS A 390 12.06 -13.69 -5.33
C LYS A 390 10.80 -14.40 -5.82
N ASN A 391 9.91 -14.77 -4.90
CA ASN A 391 8.65 -15.42 -5.20
C ASN A 391 7.75 -14.51 -6.07
N GLN A 392 7.67 -13.22 -5.74
CA GLN A 392 6.89 -12.28 -6.55
C GLN A 392 7.53 -12.04 -7.92
N LYS A 393 8.86 -12.02 -8.03
CA LYS A 393 9.56 -11.92 -9.32
C LYS A 393 9.21 -13.07 -10.26
N GLU A 394 9.15 -14.30 -9.74
CA GLU A 394 8.76 -15.49 -10.51
C GLU A 394 7.30 -15.37 -10.99
N LYS A 395 6.37 -15.08 -10.08
CA LYS A 395 4.94 -14.88 -10.43
C LYS A 395 4.71 -13.75 -11.43
N SER A 396 5.45 -12.65 -11.28
CA SER A 396 5.34 -11.49 -12.16
C SER A 396 5.81 -11.83 -13.57
N ARG A 397 6.91 -12.58 -13.71
CA ARG A 397 7.38 -13.09 -15.00
C ARG A 397 6.35 -13.99 -15.67
N GLU A 398 5.73 -14.89 -14.91
CA GLU A 398 4.66 -15.76 -15.45
C GLU A 398 3.45 -14.97 -15.96
N LEU A 399 3.09 -13.89 -15.27
CA LEU A 399 1.99 -13.01 -15.68
C LEU A 399 2.37 -12.19 -16.92
N VAL A 400 3.58 -11.64 -17.00
CA VAL A 400 4.08 -10.95 -18.20
C VAL A 400 4.07 -11.88 -19.42
N ALA A 401 4.50 -13.13 -19.26
CA ALA A 401 4.46 -14.13 -20.33
C ALA A 401 3.02 -14.42 -20.80
N GLU A 402 2.06 -14.46 -19.87
CA GLU A 402 0.66 -14.65 -20.22
C GLU A 402 0.08 -13.44 -20.97
N ILE A 403 0.43 -12.23 -20.54
CA ILE A 403 0.03 -10.99 -21.22
C ILE A 403 0.58 -10.98 -22.65
N TYR A 404 1.85 -11.36 -22.84
CA TYR A 404 2.45 -11.50 -24.17
C TYR A 404 1.65 -12.46 -25.06
N ILE A 405 1.36 -13.67 -24.56
CA ILE A 405 0.62 -14.68 -25.33
C ILE A 405 -0.72 -14.11 -25.78
N ILE A 406 -1.46 -13.42 -24.90
CA ILE A 406 -2.73 -12.81 -25.25
C ILE A 406 -2.52 -11.70 -26.27
N ASP A 407 -1.59 -10.78 -26.04
CA ASP A 407 -1.32 -9.63 -26.92
C ASP A 407 -1.04 -10.07 -28.36
N VAL A 408 -0.14 -11.04 -28.55
CA VAL A 408 0.24 -11.51 -29.89
C VAL A 408 -0.81 -12.39 -30.56
N THR A 409 -1.77 -12.94 -29.80
CA THR A 409 -2.86 -13.78 -30.35
C THR A 409 -4.20 -13.04 -30.46
N ASN A 410 -4.34 -11.89 -29.80
CA ASN A 410 -5.60 -11.15 -29.76
C ASN A 410 -6.01 -10.67 -31.15
N GLY A 411 -7.27 -10.87 -31.50
CA GLY A 411 -7.81 -10.52 -32.82
C GLY A 411 -7.37 -11.42 -33.99
N LEU A 412 -6.45 -12.37 -33.77
CA LEU A 412 -6.10 -13.36 -34.78
C LEU A 412 -7.14 -14.48 -34.86
N ASP A 413 -7.35 -15.03 -36.06
CA ASP A 413 -8.07 -16.30 -36.19
C ASP A 413 -7.19 -17.49 -35.73
N TYR A 414 -7.81 -18.63 -35.52
CA TYR A 414 -7.12 -19.82 -35.03
C TYR A 414 -6.01 -20.32 -35.98
N GLN A 415 -6.10 -20.07 -37.30
CA GLN A 415 -5.10 -20.52 -38.26
C GLN A 415 -3.79 -19.75 -38.08
N HIS A 416 -3.88 -18.49 -37.68
CA HIS A 416 -2.72 -17.66 -37.35
C HIS A 416 -2.26 -17.83 -35.88
N GLN A 417 -3.17 -18.11 -34.94
CA GLN A 417 -2.81 -18.35 -33.54
C GLN A 417 -1.97 -19.62 -33.35
N ILE A 418 -2.35 -20.74 -33.99
CA ILE A 418 -1.69 -22.04 -33.83
C ILE A 418 -0.16 -22.01 -34.07
N PRO A 419 0.34 -21.52 -35.22
CA PRO A 419 1.79 -21.51 -35.48
C PRO A 419 2.55 -20.62 -34.48
N LEU A 420 1.94 -19.51 -34.05
CA LEU A 420 2.54 -18.60 -33.07
C LEU A 420 2.63 -19.23 -31.67
N LEU A 421 1.55 -19.85 -31.21
CA LEU A 421 1.51 -20.55 -29.93
C LEU A 421 2.43 -21.79 -29.91
N ALA A 422 2.50 -22.51 -31.02
CA ALA A 422 3.43 -23.63 -31.18
C ALA A 422 4.89 -23.16 -31.13
N LYS A 423 5.19 -22.00 -31.74
CA LYS A 423 6.51 -21.36 -31.66
C LYS A 423 6.87 -21.02 -30.21
N ILE A 424 5.95 -20.38 -29.47
CA ILE A 424 6.13 -20.03 -28.04
C ILE A 424 6.40 -21.26 -27.16
N LEU A 425 5.81 -22.41 -27.48
CA LEU A 425 6.05 -23.67 -26.74
C LEU A 425 7.38 -24.34 -27.06
N THR A 426 7.95 -24.08 -28.22
CA THR A 426 9.11 -24.83 -28.73
C THR A 426 10.40 -24.02 -28.73
N GLU A 427 10.30 -22.72 -28.90
CA GLU A 427 11.44 -21.81 -28.83
C GLU A 427 11.62 -21.31 -27.40
N ASN A 428 12.83 -21.48 -26.86
CA ASN A 428 13.23 -20.73 -25.68
C ASN A 428 13.52 -19.30 -26.12
N ASP A 429 12.94 -18.33 -25.44
CA ASP A 429 13.35 -16.95 -25.58
C ASP A 429 14.72 -16.75 -24.91
N ASP A 430 15.50 -15.79 -25.42
CA ASP A 430 16.83 -15.47 -24.88
C ASP A 430 16.77 -15.04 -23.39
N GLU A 431 15.61 -14.56 -22.94
CA GLU A 431 15.37 -14.12 -21.57
C GLU A 431 14.77 -15.20 -20.65
N GLY A 432 14.44 -16.37 -21.21
CA GLY A 432 13.85 -17.50 -20.50
C GLY A 432 12.48 -17.22 -19.85
N ILE A 433 11.75 -16.20 -20.30
CA ILE A 433 10.39 -15.86 -19.86
C ILE A 433 9.44 -17.04 -20.07
N PHE A 434 9.57 -17.79 -21.17
CA PHE A 434 8.70 -18.93 -21.47
C PHE A 434 9.18 -20.25 -20.89
N SER A 435 10.32 -20.29 -20.21
CA SER A 435 10.92 -21.54 -19.73
C SER A 435 10.23 -22.17 -18.52
N SER A 436 9.33 -21.45 -17.82
CA SER A 436 8.68 -22.00 -16.62
C SER A 436 7.62 -23.03 -16.98
N ALA A 437 7.52 -24.10 -16.18
CA ALA A 437 6.52 -25.14 -16.38
C ALA A 437 5.09 -24.59 -16.36
N GLN A 438 4.82 -23.60 -15.52
CA GLN A 438 3.52 -22.92 -15.45
C GLN A 438 3.20 -22.15 -16.73
N VAL A 439 4.18 -21.43 -17.30
CA VAL A 439 3.99 -20.68 -18.56
C VAL A 439 3.80 -21.63 -19.72
N GLN A 440 4.62 -22.68 -19.81
CA GLN A 440 4.46 -23.74 -20.81
C GLN A 440 3.09 -24.40 -20.74
N GLN A 441 2.59 -24.70 -19.53
CA GLN A 441 1.24 -25.24 -19.35
C GLN A 441 0.16 -24.25 -19.82
N LYS A 442 0.29 -22.96 -19.52
CA LYS A 442 -0.65 -21.93 -19.99
C LYS A 442 -0.63 -21.81 -21.51
N ALA A 443 0.55 -21.70 -22.12
CA ALA A 443 0.71 -21.66 -23.57
C ALA A 443 0.11 -22.91 -24.25
N ALA A 444 0.30 -24.09 -23.66
CA ALA A 444 -0.31 -25.34 -24.13
C ALA A 444 -1.84 -25.30 -24.06
N ASN A 445 -2.42 -24.72 -22.99
CA ASN A 445 -3.87 -24.54 -22.87
C ASN A 445 -4.42 -23.56 -23.93
N TYR A 446 -3.71 -22.45 -24.21
CA TYR A 446 -4.10 -21.54 -25.30
C TYR A 446 -4.02 -22.24 -26.67
N LEU A 447 -2.96 -23.01 -26.91
CA LEU A 447 -2.80 -23.78 -28.15
C LEU A 447 -3.90 -24.84 -28.30
N GLU A 448 -4.25 -25.54 -27.22
CA GLU A 448 -5.33 -26.53 -27.20
C GLU A 448 -6.67 -25.88 -27.57
N ARG A 449 -6.98 -24.70 -27.03
CA ARG A 449 -8.20 -23.94 -27.36
C ARG A 449 -8.23 -23.51 -28.82
N ALA A 450 -7.11 -23.02 -29.35
CA ALA A 450 -7.02 -22.65 -30.76
C ALA A 450 -7.25 -23.87 -31.68
N TRP A 451 -6.64 -25.01 -31.35
CA TRP A 451 -6.89 -26.28 -32.04
C TRP A 451 -8.34 -26.74 -31.94
N ALA A 452 -8.98 -26.62 -30.78
CA ALA A 452 -10.38 -26.99 -30.60
C ALA A 452 -11.28 -26.24 -31.59
N GLU A 453 -11.07 -24.93 -31.74
CA GLU A 453 -11.89 -24.12 -32.64
C GLU A 453 -11.60 -24.43 -34.11
N ASP A 454 -10.34 -24.62 -34.49
CA ASP A 454 -9.96 -25.06 -35.85
C ASP A 454 -10.66 -26.37 -36.23
N LEU A 455 -10.57 -27.36 -35.35
CA LEU A 455 -11.18 -28.68 -35.53
C LEU A 455 -12.71 -28.60 -35.57
N ASN A 456 -13.34 -27.79 -34.71
CA ASN A 456 -14.79 -27.55 -34.76
C ASN A 456 -15.22 -27.00 -36.14
N GLY A 457 -14.37 -26.21 -36.80
CA GLY A 457 -14.58 -25.77 -38.18
C GLY A 457 -14.79 -26.94 -39.15
N TYR A 458 -13.94 -27.97 -39.10
CA TYR A 458 -14.06 -29.16 -39.94
C TYR A 458 -15.33 -29.97 -39.63
N ILE A 459 -15.71 -30.07 -38.34
CA ILE A 459 -16.96 -30.74 -37.94
C ILE A 459 -18.17 -30.02 -38.56
N ARG A 460 -18.22 -28.69 -38.47
CA ARG A 460 -19.32 -27.87 -39.02
C ARG A 460 -19.48 -28.07 -40.54
N ARG A 461 -18.38 -28.22 -41.27
CA ARG A 461 -18.38 -28.48 -42.72
C ARG A 461 -18.51 -29.95 -43.10
N LYS A 462 -18.54 -30.87 -42.12
CA LYS A 462 -18.54 -32.34 -42.31
C LYS A 462 -17.32 -32.85 -43.08
N GLU A 463 -16.19 -32.16 -42.95
CA GLU A 463 -14.92 -32.49 -43.61
C GLU A 463 -14.09 -33.45 -42.73
N TYR A 464 -14.61 -34.64 -42.48
CA TYR A 464 -14.03 -35.53 -41.45
C TYR A 464 -12.63 -36.05 -41.78
N GLU A 465 -12.33 -36.26 -43.06
CA GLU A 465 -11.01 -36.70 -43.51
C GLU A 465 -9.94 -35.62 -43.27
N ALA A 466 -10.17 -34.41 -43.78
CA ALA A 466 -9.26 -33.28 -43.56
C ALA A 466 -9.15 -32.94 -42.06
N GLY A 467 -10.26 -33.07 -41.31
CA GLY A 467 -10.27 -32.93 -39.87
C GLY A 467 -9.42 -33.98 -39.14
N TYR A 468 -9.36 -35.23 -39.63
CA TYR A 468 -8.50 -36.27 -39.07
C TYR A 468 -7.01 -35.94 -39.24
N GLU A 469 -6.58 -35.55 -40.45
CA GLU A 469 -5.20 -35.14 -40.71
C GLU A 469 -4.81 -33.94 -39.83
N ARG A 470 -5.72 -32.97 -39.73
CA ARG A 470 -5.53 -31.78 -38.91
C ARG A 470 -5.43 -32.11 -37.42
N ALA A 471 -6.28 -33.01 -36.92
CA ALA A 471 -6.23 -33.48 -35.53
C ALA A 471 -4.97 -34.32 -35.24
N ALA A 472 -4.44 -35.04 -36.23
CA ALA A 472 -3.16 -35.75 -36.09
C ALA A 472 -1.98 -34.78 -35.93
N LEU A 473 -1.98 -33.66 -36.65
CA LEU A 473 -1.00 -32.59 -36.46
C LEU A 473 -1.12 -31.95 -35.07
N ALA A 474 -2.34 -31.64 -34.62
CA ALA A 474 -2.59 -31.14 -33.27
C ALA A 474 -2.07 -32.10 -32.19
N ALA A 475 -2.33 -33.41 -32.35
CA ALA A 475 -1.89 -34.45 -31.43
C ALA A 475 -0.36 -34.58 -31.35
N LYS A 476 0.37 -34.20 -32.40
CA LYS A 476 1.84 -34.15 -32.38
C LYS A 476 2.35 -32.98 -31.53
N GLN A 477 1.67 -31.83 -31.59
CA GLN A 477 2.03 -30.65 -30.80
C GLN A 477 1.60 -30.77 -29.34
N LEU A 478 0.46 -31.43 -29.08
CA LEU A 478 -0.13 -31.61 -27.76
C LEU A 478 -0.37 -33.10 -27.46
N PRO A 479 0.70 -33.90 -27.31
CA PRO A 479 0.57 -35.36 -27.14
C PRO A 479 -0.21 -35.74 -25.88
N ASN A 480 -0.16 -34.91 -24.84
CA ASN A 480 -0.80 -35.17 -23.55
C ASN A 480 -2.24 -34.63 -23.44
N SER A 481 -2.76 -33.97 -24.49
CA SER A 481 -4.13 -33.44 -24.49
C SER A 481 -5.14 -34.54 -24.76
N SER A 482 -5.92 -34.93 -23.75
CA SER A 482 -7.00 -35.90 -23.92
C SER A 482 -8.07 -35.41 -24.89
N MET A 483 -8.37 -34.10 -24.88
CA MET A 483 -9.31 -33.48 -25.81
C MET A 483 -8.87 -33.68 -27.26
N ILE A 484 -7.60 -33.40 -27.58
CA ILE A 484 -7.06 -33.53 -28.93
C ILE A 484 -6.98 -35.01 -29.37
N GLN A 485 -6.57 -35.93 -28.47
CA GLN A 485 -6.56 -37.36 -28.79
C GLN A 485 -7.97 -37.91 -29.07
N ASN A 486 -8.97 -37.45 -28.30
CA ASN A 486 -10.37 -37.83 -28.49
C ASN A 486 -10.94 -37.24 -29.80
N ALA A 487 -10.61 -35.98 -30.11
CA ALA A 487 -11.00 -35.35 -31.37
C ALA A 487 -10.43 -36.13 -32.56
N LYS A 488 -9.13 -36.47 -32.53
CA LYS A 488 -8.47 -37.30 -33.55
C LYS A 488 -9.18 -38.63 -33.75
N THR A 489 -9.51 -39.33 -32.67
CA THR A 489 -10.23 -40.62 -32.71
C THR A 489 -11.64 -40.44 -33.30
N SER A 490 -12.34 -39.37 -32.93
CA SER A 490 -13.70 -39.08 -33.40
C SER A 490 -13.74 -38.75 -34.89
N PHE A 491 -12.77 -37.95 -35.37
CA PHE A 491 -12.62 -37.66 -36.80
C PHE A 491 -12.30 -38.93 -37.59
N TYR A 492 -11.40 -39.77 -37.07
CA TYR A 492 -11.09 -41.06 -37.67
C TYR A 492 -12.37 -41.89 -37.86
N SER A 493 -13.12 -42.14 -36.78
CA SER A 493 -14.36 -42.91 -36.86
C SER A 493 -15.40 -42.31 -37.80
N SER A 494 -15.53 -40.98 -37.82
CA SER A 494 -16.47 -40.28 -38.70
C SER A 494 -16.07 -40.35 -40.18
N ALA A 495 -14.76 -40.31 -40.46
CA ALA A 495 -14.23 -40.49 -41.80
C ALA A 495 -14.48 -41.92 -42.31
N ILE A 496 -14.22 -42.94 -41.48
CA ILE A 496 -14.53 -44.34 -41.79
C ILE A 496 -16.02 -44.53 -42.05
N ALA A 497 -16.89 -43.96 -41.20
CA ALA A 497 -18.34 -44.01 -41.39
C ALA A 497 -18.79 -43.36 -42.71
N THR A 498 -18.14 -42.27 -43.12
CA THR A 498 -18.44 -41.60 -44.39
C THR A 498 -18.08 -42.49 -45.58
N VAL A 499 -16.91 -43.14 -45.56
CA VAL A 499 -16.52 -44.12 -46.59
C VAL A 499 -17.52 -45.28 -46.63
N HIS A 500 -17.87 -45.84 -45.47
CA HIS A 500 -18.85 -46.93 -45.36
C HIS A 500 -20.22 -46.54 -45.95
N ASN A 501 -20.74 -45.37 -45.59
CA ASN A 501 -22.05 -44.90 -46.07
C ASN A 501 -22.07 -44.63 -47.57
N ASN A 502 -20.99 -44.09 -48.13
CA ASN A 502 -20.84 -43.88 -49.56
C ASN A 502 -20.77 -45.22 -50.31
N PHE A 503 -20.00 -46.17 -49.79
CA PHE A 503 -19.95 -47.54 -50.28
C PHE A 503 -21.34 -48.19 -50.28
N ALA A 504 -22.04 -48.17 -49.13
CA ALA A 504 -23.36 -48.77 -48.98
C ALA A 504 -24.36 -48.15 -49.97
N THR A 505 -24.30 -46.84 -50.18
CA THR A 505 -25.15 -46.13 -51.15
C THR A 505 -24.89 -46.60 -52.59
N ALA A 506 -23.63 -46.74 -53.00
CA ALA A 506 -23.28 -47.25 -54.34
C ALA A 506 -23.68 -48.73 -54.50
N ALA A 507 -23.41 -49.55 -53.48
CA ALA A 507 -23.76 -50.96 -53.44
C ALA A 507 -25.27 -51.19 -53.58
N ASN A 508 -26.08 -50.41 -52.86
CA ASN A 508 -27.54 -50.47 -52.90
C ASN A 508 -28.12 -50.04 -54.26
N LYS A 509 -27.42 -49.19 -55.01
CA LYS A 509 -27.76 -48.83 -56.40
C LYS A 509 -27.35 -49.89 -57.42
N GLY A 510 -26.69 -50.97 -57.00
CA GLY A 510 -26.15 -52.00 -57.89
C GLY A 510 -24.86 -51.61 -58.62
N ASP A 511 -24.27 -50.46 -58.32
CA ASP A 511 -23.02 -50.00 -58.94
C ASP A 511 -21.81 -50.62 -58.24
N SER A 512 -21.52 -51.88 -58.59
CA SER A 512 -20.43 -52.65 -57.97
C SER A 512 -19.04 -52.10 -58.24
N LYS A 513 -18.82 -51.46 -59.39
CA LYS A 513 -17.52 -50.88 -59.74
C LYS A 513 -17.21 -49.69 -58.83
N THR A 514 -18.18 -48.78 -58.68
CA THR A 514 -18.02 -47.61 -57.79
C THR A 514 -17.93 -48.03 -56.33
N ALA A 515 -18.73 -49.01 -55.88
CA ALA A 515 -18.71 -49.52 -54.51
C ALA A 515 -17.33 -50.10 -54.11
N ILE A 516 -16.72 -50.93 -54.96
CA ILE A 516 -15.36 -51.46 -54.72
C ILE A 516 -14.34 -50.33 -54.70
N LYS A 517 -14.42 -49.41 -55.67
CA LYS A 517 -13.50 -48.28 -55.76
C LYS A 517 -13.53 -47.42 -54.49
N ILE A 518 -14.71 -47.11 -53.95
CA ILE A 518 -14.84 -46.31 -52.71
C ILE A 518 -14.11 -47.00 -51.54
N LEU A 519 -14.23 -48.32 -51.39
CA LEU A 519 -13.57 -49.06 -50.32
C LEU A 519 -12.05 -49.19 -50.54
N GLU A 520 -11.60 -49.40 -51.78
CA GLU A 520 -10.19 -49.44 -52.13
C GLU A 520 -9.53 -48.07 -51.91
N ASP A 521 -10.14 -46.98 -52.39
CA ASP A 521 -9.70 -45.61 -52.15
C ASP A 521 -9.69 -45.28 -50.65
N GLY A 522 -10.69 -45.77 -49.90
CA GLY A 522 -10.75 -45.65 -48.44
C GLY A 522 -9.60 -46.38 -47.74
N LEU A 523 -9.29 -47.61 -48.15
CA LEU A 523 -8.18 -48.40 -47.60
C LEU A 523 -6.80 -47.88 -48.01
N VAL A 524 -6.67 -47.16 -49.13
CA VAL A 524 -5.42 -46.44 -49.44
C VAL A 524 -5.13 -45.39 -48.37
N LYS A 525 -6.16 -44.70 -47.88
CA LYS A 525 -6.04 -43.66 -46.85
C LYS A 525 -5.99 -44.23 -45.43
N TYR A 526 -6.73 -45.29 -45.18
CA TYR A 526 -6.86 -45.94 -43.87
C TYR A 526 -6.49 -47.43 -43.98
N PRO A 527 -5.22 -47.75 -44.27
CA PRO A 527 -4.79 -49.10 -44.64
C PRO A 527 -5.00 -50.13 -43.54
N GLU A 528 -5.09 -49.69 -42.28
CA GLU A 528 -5.27 -50.58 -41.14
C GLU A 528 -6.71 -50.64 -40.61
N ASP A 529 -7.67 -50.00 -41.27
CA ASP A 529 -9.04 -49.99 -40.74
C ASP A 529 -9.73 -51.36 -40.89
N PRO A 530 -10.14 -52.02 -39.79
CA PRO A 530 -10.76 -53.33 -39.85
C PRO A 530 -12.16 -53.31 -40.46
N THR A 531 -12.88 -52.19 -40.37
CA THR A 531 -14.25 -52.05 -40.90
C THR A 531 -14.19 -52.06 -42.42
N LEU A 532 -13.34 -51.20 -43.01
CA LEU A 532 -13.20 -51.11 -44.46
C LEU A 532 -12.64 -52.40 -45.07
N LYS A 533 -11.68 -53.06 -44.40
CA LYS A 533 -11.15 -54.38 -44.82
C LYS A 533 -12.27 -55.42 -44.88
N LYS A 534 -13.10 -55.46 -43.84
CA LYS A 534 -14.23 -56.40 -43.74
C LYS A 534 -15.32 -56.10 -44.77
N ASP A 535 -15.65 -54.84 -44.99
CA ASP A 535 -16.64 -54.42 -45.99
C ASP A 535 -16.19 -54.83 -47.41
N LEU A 536 -14.92 -54.60 -47.76
CA LEU A 536 -14.38 -54.96 -49.08
C LEU A 536 -14.39 -56.46 -49.31
N GLN A 537 -13.91 -57.24 -48.33
CA GLN A 537 -13.88 -58.69 -48.41
C GLN A 537 -15.30 -59.27 -48.53
N SER A 538 -16.23 -58.78 -47.70
CA SER A 538 -17.63 -59.25 -47.69
C SER A 538 -18.33 -58.91 -49.00
N TYR A 539 -18.10 -57.70 -49.53
CA TYR A 539 -18.72 -57.27 -50.78
C TYR A 539 -18.19 -58.02 -52.00
N LYS A 540 -16.85 -58.17 -52.14
CA LYS A 540 -16.22 -58.96 -53.21
C LYS A 540 -16.77 -60.39 -53.24
N LYS A 541 -16.86 -61.04 -52.06
CA LYS A 541 -17.46 -62.37 -51.91
C LYS A 541 -18.92 -62.41 -52.37
N SER A 542 -19.73 -61.42 -51.99
CA SER A 542 -21.16 -61.36 -52.37
C SER A 542 -21.41 -61.21 -53.87
N LYS A 543 -20.45 -60.61 -54.59
CA LYS A 543 -20.52 -60.38 -56.04
C LYS A 543 -19.79 -61.43 -56.88
N GLY A 544 -19.21 -62.45 -56.24
CA GLY A 544 -18.40 -63.46 -56.93
C GLY A 544 -17.12 -62.90 -57.56
N ILE A 545 -16.65 -61.74 -57.08
CA ILE A 545 -15.43 -61.08 -57.53
C ILE A 545 -14.30 -61.63 -56.66
N LYS A 546 -13.31 -62.25 -57.30
CA LYS A 546 -12.14 -62.81 -56.61
C LYS A 546 -11.18 -61.73 -56.14
#